data_AF-A0ABD2NHR3-F1
#
_entry.id   AF-A0ABD2NHR3-F1
#
_cell.length_a   1.000
_cell.length_b   1.000
_cell.length_c   1.000
_cell.angle_alpha   90.00
_cell.angle_beta   90.00
_cell.angle_gamma   90.00
#
_symmetry.space_group_name_H-M   'P 1'
#
loop_
_entity.id
_entity.type
_entity.pdbx_description
1 polymer ?
#
loop_
_entity_poly.entity_id
_entity_poly.type
_entity_poly.pdbx_seq_one_letter_code
_entity_poly.pdbx_strand_id
1 'polypeptide(L)'
;MVYDVITHKLDQIPSLLSSRDPLGVEQQHCGIHSVQINPSRTLLATGARNTCDIAVYRLPTLDPVCVGENAHKDWVFDMCWLDDEFLVSGSRDTKMALWRITSDMADRRMDIPVHCSISALSLKECRNSQKVRALTFNKSYQEIAALSLNGYIHIWSAETFKQKLSRKLPSAQENVCLAVQDTGLYAIGCRSYTLLLDSRTLQPVKKVSSRYTGCGIRSASFHGDILTVGTGLGVLMFYDLKAGKYLDSSINSSRTVVLKASKGNVFPDEEFNDNAQNMKYSPSIYTHCYDSSGTRLFTAGGPLPVTLIGNYAGLWQ
;
A
#
# COMPACT_ATOMS: atom_id res chain seq x y z
N MET A 1 13.83 -3.33 -7.40
CA MET A 1 15.12 -2.74 -6.98
C MET A 1 15.07 -2.47 -5.49
N VAL A 2 16.15 -2.74 -4.78
CA VAL A 2 16.34 -2.45 -3.35
C VAL A 2 17.54 -1.55 -3.21
N TYR A 3 17.43 -0.57 -2.33
CA TYR A 3 18.52 0.32 -1.98
C TYR A 3 18.85 0.11 -0.50
N ASP A 4 20.09 -0.32 -0.25
CA ASP A 4 20.61 -0.45 1.11
C ASP A 4 21.04 0.94 1.61
N VAL A 5 20.34 1.45 2.63
CA VAL A 5 20.58 2.77 3.20
C VAL A 5 21.86 2.88 4.03
N ILE A 6 22.49 1.76 4.38
CA ILE A 6 23.75 1.71 5.14
C ILE A 6 24.93 1.60 4.18
N THR A 7 24.86 0.67 3.23
CA THR A 7 25.97 0.44 2.29
C THR A 7 25.90 1.30 1.04
N HIS A 8 24.76 1.97 0.81
CA HIS A 8 24.43 2.73 -0.40
C HIS A 8 24.47 1.88 -1.69
N LYS A 9 24.43 0.55 -1.55
CA LYS A 9 24.39 -0.37 -2.67
C LYS A 9 22.97 -0.54 -3.17
N LEU A 10 22.88 -0.76 -4.46
CA LEU A 10 21.64 -0.98 -5.17
C LEU A 10 21.65 -2.40 -5.71
N ASP A 11 20.59 -3.13 -5.41
CA ASP A 11 20.41 -4.51 -5.80
C ASP A 11 19.09 -4.71 -6.56
N GLN A 12 19.09 -5.65 -7.49
CA GLN A 12 17.94 -5.95 -8.32
C GLN A 12 17.28 -7.24 -7.86
N ILE A 13 16.14 -7.10 -7.17
CA ILE A 13 15.25 -8.25 -6.95
C ILE A 13 14.71 -8.71 -8.31
N PRO A 14 14.86 -9.99 -8.68
CA PRO A 14 14.30 -10.53 -9.90
C PRO A 14 12.77 -10.55 -9.82
N SER A 15 12.06 -10.01 -10.81
CA SER A 15 10.60 -10.16 -10.89
C SER A 15 10.26 -11.61 -11.26
N LEU A 16 9.64 -12.34 -10.34
CA LEU A 16 9.35 -13.77 -10.55
C LEU A 16 8.33 -13.99 -11.67
N LEU A 17 8.59 -15.03 -12.47
CA LEU A 17 7.77 -15.45 -13.60
C LEU A 17 6.71 -16.45 -13.17
N SER A 18 5.48 -16.21 -13.61
CA SER A 18 4.36 -17.16 -13.52
C SER A 18 4.51 -18.26 -14.57
N SER A 19 3.99 -19.45 -14.29
CA SER A 19 4.04 -20.60 -15.22
C SER A 19 3.29 -20.35 -16.53
N ARG A 20 2.28 -19.47 -16.51
CA ARG A 20 1.46 -19.11 -17.67
C ARG A 20 2.06 -18.03 -18.56
N ASP A 21 3.15 -17.39 -18.15
CA ASP A 21 3.85 -16.38 -18.95
C ASP A 21 5.33 -16.73 -19.18
N PRO A 22 5.62 -17.89 -19.79
CA PRO A 22 7.00 -18.28 -20.07
C PRO A 22 7.65 -17.41 -21.18
N LEU A 23 6.84 -16.73 -21.99
CA LEU A 23 7.28 -15.94 -23.15
C LEU A 23 7.40 -14.42 -22.86
N GLY A 24 6.93 -13.95 -21.70
CA GLY A 24 7.07 -12.57 -21.27
C GLY A 24 6.39 -11.58 -22.22
N VAL A 25 5.20 -11.89 -22.70
CA VAL A 25 4.44 -10.97 -23.57
C VAL A 25 4.21 -9.70 -22.76
N GLU A 26 4.72 -8.55 -23.23
CA GLU A 26 4.57 -7.26 -22.57
C GLU A 26 3.10 -6.93 -22.37
N GLN A 27 2.54 -7.31 -21.22
CA GLN A 27 1.27 -6.82 -20.74
C GLN A 27 1.45 -5.34 -20.38
N GLN A 28 0.38 -4.56 -20.48
CA GLN A 28 0.39 -3.17 -20.00
C GLN A 28 0.93 -3.12 -18.57
N HIS A 29 2.16 -2.62 -18.42
CA HIS A 29 2.85 -2.55 -17.15
C HIS A 29 2.25 -1.42 -16.29
N CYS A 30 1.49 -1.77 -15.25
CA CYS A 30 0.99 -0.81 -14.25
C CYS A 30 1.90 -0.68 -13.02
N GLY A 31 3.03 -1.40 -13.01
CA GLY A 31 3.98 -1.45 -11.91
C GLY A 31 3.51 -2.31 -10.74
N ILE A 32 4.31 -2.34 -9.67
CA ILE A 32 3.97 -3.02 -8.41
C ILE A 32 3.15 -2.06 -7.54
N HIS A 33 1.95 -2.48 -7.14
CA HIS A 33 1.05 -1.64 -6.35
C HIS A 33 1.21 -1.81 -4.83
N SER A 34 1.74 -2.95 -4.37
CA SER A 34 1.90 -3.25 -2.95
C SER A 34 3.13 -4.13 -2.68
N VAL A 35 3.78 -3.86 -1.56
CA VAL A 35 4.96 -4.57 -1.06
C VAL A 35 4.79 -4.70 0.45
N GLN A 36 4.86 -5.93 0.97
CA GLN A 36 4.55 -6.22 2.37
C GLN A 36 5.57 -7.19 2.97
N ILE A 37 6.09 -6.86 4.14
CA ILE A 37 6.95 -7.75 4.93
C ILE A 37 6.06 -8.50 5.92
N ASN A 38 6.29 -9.80 6.09
CA ASN A 38 5.54 -10.59 7.08
C ASN A 38 5.91 -10.19 8.54
N PRO A 39 5.10 -10.54 9.54
CA PRO A 39 5.32 -10.12 10.93
C PRO A 39 6.71 -10.47 11.51
N SER A 40 7.22 -11.67 11.23
CA SER A 40 8.55 -12.13 11.65
C SER A 40 9.70 -11.51 10.85
N ARG A 41 9.40 -10.74 9.79
CA ARG A 41 10.36 -10.10 8.89
C ARG A 41 11.29 -11.07 8.16
N THR A 42 10.79 -12.26 7.90
CA THR A 42 11.49 -13.34 7.19
C THR A 42 11.10 -13.44 5.71
N LEU A 43 9.95 -12.86 5.32
CA LEU A 43 9.42 -12.91 3.96
C LEU A 43 9.00 -11.53 3.47
N LEU A 44 9.20 -11.31 2.17
CA LEU A 44 8.76 -10.15 1.41
C LEU A 44 7.77 -10.59 0.33
N ALA A 45 6.55 -10.06 0.36
CA ALA A 45 5.56 -10.23 -0.69
C ALA A 45 5.52 -8.99 -1.60
N THR A 46 5.46 -9.22 -2.91
CA THR A 46 5.29 -8.18 -3.95
C THR A 46 4.31 -8.68 -5.03
N GLY A 47 4.00 -7.82 -6.01
CA GLY A 47 3.47 -8.31 -7.29
C GLY A 47 4.54 -9.11 -8.05
N ALA A 48 4.12 -10.15 -8.77
CA ALA A 48 4.98 -10.88 -9.69
C ALA A 48 5.22 -10.08 -10.98
N ARG A 49 5.91 -10.67 -11.99
CA ARG A 49 6.03 -10.04 -13.31
C ARG A 49 4.66 -9.86 -13.97
N ASN A 50 3.79 -10.87 -13.85
CA ASN A 50 2.39 -10.74 -14.20
C ASN A 50 1.66 -9.95 -13.11
N THR A 51 0.99 -8.87 -13.50
CA THR A 51 0.28 -7.93 -12.61
C THR A 51 -0.90 -8.56 -11.86
N CYS A 52 -1.38 -9.73 -12.28
CA CYS A 52 -2.44 -10.49 -11.61
C CYS A 52 -1.92 -11.46 -10.54
N ASP A 53 -0.61 -11.67 -10.46
CA ASP A 53 0.01 -12.69 -9.62
C ASP A 53 0.85 -12.06 -8.50
N ILE A 54 1.13 -12.85 -7.45
CA ILE A 54 1.96 -12.42 -6.31
C ILE A 54 3.32 -13.14 -6.35
N ALA A 55 4.35 -12.50 -5.82
CA ALA A 55 5.68 -13.08 -5.65
C ALA A 55 6.12 -12.97 -4.19
N VAL A 56 6.80 -14.00 -3.70
CA VAL A 56 7.34 -14.03 -2.33
C VAL A 56 8.83 -14.35 -2.37
N TYR A 57 9.59 -13.60 -1.58
CA TYR A 57 11.04 -13.72 -1.43
C TYR A 57 11.42 -13.89 0.03
N ARG A 58 12.53 -14.56 0.28
CA ARG A 58 13.15 -14.69 1.60
C ARG A 58 13.89 -13.41 1.96
N LEU A 59 13.78 -12.97 3.21
CA LEU A 59 14.63 -11.90 3.76
C LEU A 59 15.77 -12.49 4.61
N PRO A 60 16.95 -11.85 4.64
CA PRO A 60 17.32 -10.63 3.90
C PRO A 60 17.89 -10.89 2.50
N THR A 61 18.08 -12.16 2.11
CA THR A 61 18.81 -12.53 0.87
C THR A 61 18.05 -12.21 -0.42
N LEU A 62 16.74 -12.02 -0.33
CA LEU A 62 15.83 -11.80 -1.45
C LEU A 62 15.76 -13.01 -2.40
N ASP A 63 16.08 -14.20 -1.88
CA ASP A 63 15.96 -15.44 -2.63
C ASP A 63 14.49 -15.71 -2.99
N PRO A 64 14.19 -16.11 -4.24
CA PRO A 64 12.85 -16.49 -4.66
C PRO A 64 12.29 -17.65 -3.81
N VAL A 65 11.05 -17.51 -3.32
CA VAL A 65 10.31 -18.56 -2.60
C VAL A 65 9.20 -19.14 -3.47
N CYS A 66 8.23 -18.32 -3.85
CA CYS A 66 7.10 -18.78 -4.67
C CYS A 66 6.44 -17.67 -5.49
N VAL A 67 5.73 -18.10 -6.54
CA VAL A 67 4.75 -17.27 -7.26
C VAL A 67 3.36 -17.83 -6.98
N GLY A 68 2.47 -16.97 -6.49
CA GLY A 68 1.06 -17.27 -6.33
C GLY A 68 0.31 -16.85 -7.58
N GLU A 69 -0.21 -17.83 -8.33
CA GLU A 69 -0.78 -17.59 -9.65
C GLU A 69 -2.20 -18.14 -9.81
N ASN A 70 -2.87 -17.70 -10.88
CA ASN A 70 -4.16 -18.23 -11.35
C ASN A 70 -5.36 -17.93 -10.43
N ALA A 71 -5.20 -16.99 -9.49
CA ALA A 71 -6.29 -16.53 -8.63
C ALA A 71 -7.02 -15.32 -9.23
N HIS A 72 -6.27 -14.28 -9.60
CA HIS A 72 -6.84 -13.04 -10.12
C HIS A 72 -6.85 -12.96 -11.64
N LYS A 73 -7.80 -12.21 -12.18
CA LYS A 73 -7.95 -11.96 -13.63
C LYS A 73 -7.67 -10.52 -14.05
N ASP A 74 -7.32 -9.68 -13.09
CA ASP A 74 -6.97 -8.28 -13.26
C ASP A 74 -6.00 -7.89 -12.13
N TRP A 75 -5.45 -6.68 -12.18
CA TRP A 75 -4.33 -6.24 -11.35
C TRP A 75 -4.56 -6.44 -9.84
N VAL A 76 -3.54 -6.99 -9.17
CA VAL A 76 -3.47 -6.99 -7.71
C VAL A 76 -3.17 -5.57 -7.25
N PHE A 77 -4.09 -4.96 -6.51
CA PHE A 77 -3.92 -3.60 -6.02
C PHE A 77 -3.30 -3.53 -4.64
N ASP A 78 -3.59 -4.51 -3.78
CA ASP A 78 -3.04 -4.52 -2.43
C ASP A 78 -2.96 -5.91 -1.82
N MET A 79 -2.14 -6.04 -0.79
CA MET A 79 -1.91 -7.26 -0.05
C MET A 79 -1.76 -6.96 1.45
N CYS A 80 -2.08 -7.93 2.31
CA CYS A 80 -1.76 -7.85 3.73
C CYS A 80 -1.48 -9.25 4.30
N TRP A 81 -0.43 -9.35 5.12
CA TRP A 81 -0.15 -10.56 5.89
C TRP A 81 -1.12 -10.68 7.08
N LEU A 82 -1.64 -11.88 7.31
CA LEU A 82 -2.43 -12.21 8.50
C LEU A 82 -1.51 -12.70 9.62
N ASP A 83 -0.49 -13.47 9.24
CA ASP A 83 0.59 -13.97 10.09
C ASP A 83 1.82 -14.27 9.21
N ASP A 84 2.71 -15.15 9.65
CA ASP A 84 3.93 -15.52 8.94
C ASP A 84 3.71 -16.53 7.79
N GLU A 85 2.55 -17.18 7.71
CA GLU A 85 2.21 -18.15 6.67
C GLU A 85 1.09 -17.66 5.73
N PHE A 86 0.15 -16.87 6.22
CA PHE A 86 -1.06 -16.50 5.49
C PHE A 86 -1.00 -15.08 4.98
N LEU A 87 -1.15 -14.94 3.66
CA LEU A 87 -1.19 -13.67 2.94
C LEU A 87 -2.54 -13.53 2.23
N VAL A 88 -3.07 -12.32 2.20
CA VAL A 88 -4.29 -12.01 1.45
C VAL A 88 -3.97 -10.98 0.37
N SER A 89 -4.47 -11.18 -0.84
CA SER A 89 -4.43 -10.21 -1.94
C SER A 89 -5.83 -9.77 -2.36
N GLY A 90 -5.93 -8.51 -2.76
CA GLY A 90 -7.15 -7.88 -3.26
C GLY A 90 -6.91 -7.30 -4.65
N SER A 91 -7.83 -7.55 -5.57
CA SER A 91 -7.65 -7.21 -6.98
C SER A 91 -8.74 -6.31 -7.54
N ARG A 92 -8.35 -5.67 -8.65
CA ARG A 92 -9.23 -4.96 -9.56
C ARG A 92 -10.37 -5.84 -10.10
N ASP A 93 -10.21 -7.16 -10.10
CA ASP A 93 -11.22 -8.14 -10.52
C ASP A 93 -12.37 -8.39 -9.52
N THR A 94 -12.43 -7.57 -8.46
CA THR A 94 -13.40 -7.62 -7.34
C THR A 94 -13.25 -8.79 -6.38
N LYS A 95 -12.17 -9.57 -6.47
CA LYS A 95 -11.94 -10.74 -5.62
C LYS A 95 -10.86 -10.53 -4.56
N MET A 96 -10.97 -11.38 -3.55
CA MET A 96 -10.02 -11.59 -2.46
C MET A 96 -9.44 -13.00 -2.62
N ALA A 97 -8.11 -13.14 -2.59
CA ALA A 97 -7.43 -14.44 -2.58
C ALA A 97 -6.65 -14.63 -1.27
N LEU A 98 -6.76 -15.81 -0.69
CA LEU A 98 -5.98 -16.25 0.48
C LEU A 98 -4.89 -17.20 0.01
N TRP A 99 -3.67 -16.93 0.43
CA TRP A 99 -2.47 -17.71 0.10
C TRP A 99 -1.87 -18.28 1.37
N ARG A 100 -1.23 -19.45 1.24
CA ARG A 100 -0.45 -20.05 2.31
C ARG A 100 0.96 -20.31 1.82
N ILE A 101 1.93 -19.75 2.53
CA ILE A 101 3.36 -19.91 2.33
C ILE A 101 3.85 -20.69 3.54
N THR A 102 4.13 -21.97 3.37
CA THR A 102 4.55 -22.81 4.51
C THR A 102 6.01 -22.55 4.88
N SER A 103 6.34 -22.78 6.14
CA SER A 103 7.74 -22.81 6.62
C SER A 103 8.63 -23.70 5.76
N ASP A 104 8.19 -24.89 5.37
CA ASP A 104 8.97 -25.79 4.50
C ASP A 104 9.36 -25.16 3.15
N MET A 105 8.42 -24.45 2.51
CA MET A 105 8.70 -23.71 1.28
C MET A 105 9.64 -22.54 1.57
N ALA A 106 9.30 -21.81 2.63
CA ALA A 106 10.03 -20.65 3.09
C ALA A 106 11.41 -20.99 3.62
N ASP A 107 11.79 -22.24 3.92
CA ASP A 107 13.10 -22.66 4.45
C ASP A 107 13.89 -23.52 3.47
N ARG A 108 13.30 -23.83 2.31
CA ARG A 108 14.01 -24.54 1.24
C ARG A 108 15.21 -23.73 0.77
N ARG A 109 16.41 -24.23 1.07
CA ARG A 109 17.69 -23.70 0.60
C ARG A 109 18.23 -24.62 -0.47
N MET A 110 18.46 -24.06 -1.65
CA MET A 110 19.06 -24.73 -2.79
C MET A 110 20.30 -23.94 -3.19
N ASP A 111 21.33 -24.60 -3.71
CA ASP A 111 22.55 -23.93 -4.19
C ASP A 111 22.24 -22.91 -5.29
N ILE A 112 21.18 -23.15 -6.07
CA ILE A 112 20.61 -22.23 -7.04
C ILE A 112 19.18 -21.89 -6.59
N PRO A 113 18.89 -20.64 -6.23
CA PRO A 113 17.56 -20.24 -5.80
C PRO A 113 16.52 -20.48 -6.90
N VAL A 114 15.46 -21.23 -6.57
CA VAL A 114 14.34 -21.52 -7.46
C VAL A 114 13.03 -21.27 -6.71
N HIS A 115 12.05 -20.67 -7.37
CA HIS A 115 10.69 -20.57 -6.83
C HIS A 115 9.81 -21.73 -7.26
N CYS A 116 8.78 -22.03 -6.47
CA CYS A 116 7.67 -22.87 -6.88
C CYS A 116 6.41 -22.06 -7.20
N SER A 117 5.48 -22.65 -7.94
CA SER A 117 4.13 -22.10 -8.10
C SER A 117 3.20 -22.56 -6.98
N ILE A 118 2.36 -21.67 -6.48
CA ILE A 118 1.25 -22.00 -5.58
C ILE A 118 -0.08 -21.48 -6.12
N SER A 119 -1.16 -22.18 -5.79
CA SER A 119 -2.53 -21.72 -5.99
C SER A 119 -3.08 -21.09 -4.73
N ALA A 120 -4.02 -20.14 -4.87
CA ALA A 120 -4.74 -19.61 -3.73
C ALA A 120 -5.50 -20.73 -2.99
N LEU A 121 -5.40 -20.75 -1.66
CA LEU A 121 -6.16 -21.63 -0.78
C LEU A 121 -7.67 -21.36 -0.88
N SER A 122 -8.03 -20.08 -1.07
CA SER A 122 -9.41 -19.68 -1.27
C SER A 122 -9.48 -18.42 -2.12
N LEU A 123 -10.44 -18.40 -3.05
CA LEU A 123 -10.74 -17.24 -3.89
C LEU A 123 -12.22 -16.90 -3.73
N LYS A 124 -12.52 -15.68 -3.28
CA LYS A 124 -13.89 -15.26 -3.00
C LYS A 124 -14.18 -13.89 -3.58
N GLU A 125 -15.40 -13.72 -4.09
CA GLU A 125 -15.89 -12.43 -4.58
C GLU A 125 -16.18 -11.49 -3.40
N CYS A 126 -15.72 -10.25 -3.51
CA CYS A 126 -16.07 -9.17 -2.59
C CYS A 126 -17.41 -8.55 -3.02
N ARG A 127 -18.49 -9.10 -2.47
CA ARG A 127 -19.86 -8.70 -2.81
C ARG A 127 -20.06 -7.21 -2.60
N ASN A 128 -20.66 -6.55 -3.59
CA ASN A 128 -20.89 -5.11 -3.68
C ASN A 128 -19.63 -4.25 -3.86
N SER A 129 -18.50 -4.83 -4.28
CA SER A 129 -17.28 -4.10 -4.66
C SER A 129 -17.24 -3.81 -6.16
N GLN A 130 -16.79 -2.61 -6.55
CA GLN A 130 -16.49 -2.30 -7.96
C GLN A 130 -15.00 -2.43 -8.29
N LYS A 131 -14.15 -2.87 -7.34
CA LYS A 131 -12.69 -3.13 -7.40
C LYS A 131 -12.15 -3.11 -5.97
N VAL A 132 -11.35 -4.08 -5.55
CA VAL A 132 -10.70 -4.05 -4.22
C VAL A 132 -9.43 -3.22 -4.30
N ARG A 133 -9.43 -2.03 -3.71
CA ARG A 133 -8.37 -1.02 -3.87
C ARG A 133 -7.28 -1.08 -2.82
N ALA A 134 -7.65 -1.31 -1.56
CA ALA A 134 -6.70 -1.34 -0.44
C ALA A 134 -7.16 -2.35 0.60
N LEU A 135 -6.21 -2.97 1.29
CA LEU A 135 -6.41 -3.99 2.30
C LEU A 135 -5.64 -3.64 3.57
N THR A 136 -6.20 -3.99 4.72
CA THR A 136 -5.45 -4.00 5.99
C THR A 136 -5.95 -5.11 6.88
N PHE A 137 -5.05 -5.69 7.67
CA PHE A 137 -5.39 -6.68 8.68
C PHE A 137 -5.52 -6.04 10.05
N ASN A 138 -6.70 -6.13 10.64
CA ASN A 138 -6.98 -5.72 12.00
C ASN A 138 -6.74 -6.91 12.94
N LYS A 139 -5.53 -6.99 13.49
CA LYS A 139 -5.10 -8.09 14.36
C LYS A 139 -5.94 -8.18 15.65
N SER A 140 -6.34 -7.04 16.21
CA SER A 140 -7.14 -6.98 17.45
C SER A 140 -8.50 -7.67 17.31
N TYR A 141 -9.10 -7.60 16.12
CA TYR A 141 -10.40 -8.21 15.83
C TYR A 141 -10.32 -9.45 14.94
N GLN A 142 -9.12 -9.85 14.49
CA GLN A 142 -8.92 -10.96 13.55
C GLN A 142 -9.76 -10.78 12.27
N GLU A 143 -9.73 -9.57 11.73
CA GLU A 143 -10.54 -9.16 10.59
C GLU A 143 -9.71 -8.49 9.51
N ILE A 144 -10.10 -8.72 8.25
CA ILE A 144 -9.51 -8.04 7.09
C ILE A 144 -10.48 -6.97 6.65
N ALA A 145 -10.02 -5.72 6.60
CA ALA A 145 -10.78 -4.62 6.03
C ALA A 145 -10.33 -4.38 4.60
N ALA A 146 -11.30 -4.35 3.69
CA ALA A 146 -11.10 -4.11 2.27
C ALA A 146 -11.85 -2.85 1.83
N LEU A 147 -11.14 -1.93 1.20
CA LEU A 147 -11.68 -0.70 0.64
C LEU A 147 -11.93 -0.88 -0.86
N SER A 148 -13.10 -0.46 -1.35
CA SER A 148 -13.46 -0.56 -2.76
C SER A 148 -13.71 0.79 -3.42
N LEU A 149 -13.50 0.84 -4.75
CA LEU A 149 -13.56 2.10 -5.51
C LEU A 149 -14.96 2.71 -5.64
N ASN A 150 -16.02 1.94 -5.39
CA ASN A 150 -17.39 2.45 -5.31
C ASN A 150 -17.75 3.01 -3.92
N GLY A 151 -16.75 3.19 -3.05
CA GLY A 151 -16.95 3.86 -1.78
C GLY A 151 -17.48 2.98 -0.68
N TYR A 152 -17.19 1.68 -0.71
CA TYR A 152 -17.51 0.77 0.39
C TYR A 152 -16.26 0.35 1.15
N ILE A 153 -16.46 0.09 2.44
CA ILE A 153 -15.56 -0.73 3.24
C ILE A 153 -16.25 -2.08 3.49
N HIS A 154 -15.49 -3.15 3.36
CA HIS A 154 -15.93 -4.53 3.53
C HIS A 154 -15.09 -5.19 4.61
N ILE A 155 -15.73 -5.84 5.58
CA ILE A 155 -15.03 -6.55 6.65
C ILE A 155 -15.18 -8.04 6.45
N TRP A 156 -14.06 -8.74 6.55
CA TRP A 156 -13.96 -10.18 6.40
C TRP A 156 -13.41 -10.80 7.69
N SER A 157 -13.95 -11.94 8.08
CA SER A 157 -13.34 -12.78 9.12
C SER A 157 -12.05 -13.37 8.57
N ALA A 158 -10.92 -13.19 9.26
CA ALA A 158 -9.66 -13.81 8.87
C ALA A 158 -9.71 -15.34 9.05
N GLU A 159 -10.33 -15.80 10.14
CA GLU A 159 -10.48 -17.23 10.46
C GLU A 159 -11.27 -18.01 9.40
N THR A 160 -12.42 -17.50 8.97
CA THR A 160 -13.30 -18.22 8.02
C THR A 160 -13.14 -17.75 6.58
N PHE A 161 -12.35 -16.69 6.37
CA PHE A 161 -12.22 -15.96 5.12
C PHE A 161 -13.58 -15.58 4.51
N LYS A 162 -14.58 -15.18 5.32
CA LYS A 162 -15.92 -14.81 4.84
C LYS A 162 -16.19 -13.33 5.07
N GLN A 163 -16.79 -12.68 4.08
CA GLN A 163 -17.27 -11.31 4.19
C GLN A 163 -18.41 -11.23 5.21
N LYS A 164 -18.17 -10.54 6.33
CA LYS A 164 -19.10 -10.34 7.44
C LYS A 164 -20.06 -9.20 7.15
N LEU A 165 -19.53 -8.06 6.70
CA LEU A 165 -20.32 -6.84 6.55
C LEU A 165 -19.76 -5.93 5.45
N SER A 166 -20.62 -5.13 4.85
CA SER A 166 -20.26 -4.06 3.92
C SER A 166 -20.94 -2.77 4.34
N ARG A 167 -20.22 -1.66 4.27
CA ARG A 167 -20.79 -0.34 4.57
C ARG A 167 -20.40 0.68 3.53
N LYS A 168 -21.39 1.41 3.02
CA LYS A 168 -21.17 2.56 2.15
C LYS A 168 -20.61 3.71 2.98
N LEU A 169 -19.51 4.29 2.51
CA LEU A 169 -18.83 5.38 3.17
C LEU A 169 -19.53 6.72 2.87
N PRO A 170 -19.65 7.61 3.86
CA PRO A 170 -20.25 8.92 3.64
C PRO A 170 -19.35 9.75 2.73
N SER A 171 -19.93 10.37 1.70
CA SER A 171 -19.19 11.28 0.81
C SER A 171 -17.93 10.64 0.18
N ALA A 172 -18.06 9.38 -0.28
CA ALA A 172 -16.99 8.62 -0.92
C ALA A 172 -16.50 9.30 -2.20
N GLN A 173 -15.33 9.93 -2.13
CA GLN A 173 -14.69 10.61 -3.25
C GLN A 173 -13.22 10.20 -3.27
N GLU A 174 -12.81 9.47 -4.31
CA GLU A 174 -11.43 8.97 -4.51
C GLU A 174 -10.84 8.30 -3.27
N ASN A 175 -11.44 7.16 -2.86
CA ASN A 175 -10.92 6.40 -1.73
C ASN A 175 -9.72 5.56 -2.19
N VAL A 176 -8.52 5.92 -1.77
CA VAL A 176 -7.28 5.38 -2.36
C VAL A 176 -6.39 4.62 -1.38
N CYS A 177 -6.50 4.87 -0.07
CA CYS A 177 -5.69 4.19 0.94
C CYS A 177 -6.52 3.89 2.19
N LEU A 178 -6.09 2.87 2.92
CA LEU A 178 -6.71 2.36 4.13
C LEU A 178 -5.60 2.04 5.13
N ALA A 179 -5.78 2.43 6.39
CA ALA A 179 -4.90 2.07 7.49
C ALA A 179 -5.72 1.66 8.72
N VAL A 180 -5.12 0.84 9.58
CA VAL A 180 -5.71 0.41 10.85
C VAL A 180 -4.81 0.83 12.01
N GLN A 181 -5.43 1.31 13.08
CA GLN A 181 -4.80 1.56 14.37
C GLN A 181 -5.03 0.37 15.29
N ASP A 182 -4.04 0.03 16.12
CA ASP A 182 -4.10 -1.12 17.03
C ASP A 182 -5.29 -1.10 18.01
N THR A 183 -5.76 0.10 18.36
CA THR A 183 -6.92 0.32 19.26
C THR A 183 -8.28 0.13 18.58
N GLY A 184 -8.32 -0.09 17.26
CA GLY A 184 -9.57 -0.32 16.51
C GLY A 184 -10.13 0.90 15.79
N LEU A 185 -9.29 1.75 15.22
CA LEU A 185 -9.71 2.77 14.27
C LEU A 185 -9.26 2.41 12.85
N TYR A 186 -10.12 2.68 11.86
CA TYR A 186 -9.72 2.71 10.46
C TYR A 186 -9.56 4.15 9.99
N ALA A 187 -8.49 4.43 9.26
CA ALA A 187 -8.30 5.68 8.51
C ALA A 187 -8.44 5.39 7.01
N ILE A 188 -9.30 6.15 6.34
CA ILE A 188 -9.52 6.06 4.89
C ILE A 188 -9.13 7.39 4.26
N GLY A 189 -8.18 7.36 3.33
CA GLY A 189 -7.80 8.55 2.57
C GLY A 189 -8.79 8.82 1.45
N CYS A 190 -9.44 9.98 1.50
CA CYS A 190 -10.35 10.49 0.47
C CYS A 190 -9.72 11.66 -0.29
N ARG A 191 -10.44 12.21 -1.29
CA ARG A 191 -9.99 13.34 -2.12
C ARG A 191 -9.58 14.60 -1.33
N SER A 192 -10.16 14.87 -0.16
CA SER A 192 -9.90 16.13 0.58
C SER A 192 -9.77 15.99 2.09
N TYR A 193 -9.94 14.77 2.62
CA TYR A 193 -9.90 14.49 4.05
C TYR A 193 -9.53 13.04 4.29
N THR A 194 -9.13 12.74 5.51
CA THR A 194 -9.04 11.37 6.02
C THR A 194 -10.27 11.08 6.87
N LEU A 195 -11.00 10.02 6.55
CA LEU A 195 -12.15 9.57 7.33
C LEU A 195 -11.69 8.58 8.41
N LEU A 196 -12.00 8.87 9.66
CA LEU A 196 -11.81 7.95 10.78
C LEU A 196 -13.10 7.20 11.05
N LEU A 197 -13.02 5.87 11.11
CA LEU A 197 -14.12 4.98 11.45
C LEU A 197 -13.76 4.15 12.67
N ASP A 198 -14.75 3.90 13.52
CA ASP A 198 -14.65 2.89 14.57
C ASP A 198 -14.68 1.49 13.92
N SER A 199 -13.70 0.63 14.20
CA SER A 199 -13.54 -0.64 13.50
C SER A 199 -14.64 -1.65 13.82
N ARG A 200 -15.30 -1.53 14.98
CA ARG A 200 -16.35 -2.47 15.43
C ARG A 200 -17.69 -2.17 14.77
N THR A 201 -18.04 -0.88 14.68
CA THR A 201 -19.35 -0.40 14.24
C THR A 201 -19.34 0.17 12.83
N LEU A 202 -18.14 0.48 12.31
CA LEU A 202 -17.89 1.25 11.09
C LEU A 202 -18.61 2.59 11.05
N GLN A 203 -18.95 3.13 12.22
CA GLN A 203 -19.52 4.47 12.32
C GLN A 203 -18.40 5.50 12.11
N PRO A 204 -18.68 6.58 11.36
CA PRO A 204 -17.77 7.72 11.26
C PRO A 204 -17.51 8.34 12.63
N VAL A 205 -16.25 8.37 13.04
CA VAL A 205 -15.79 9.03 14.27
C VAL A 205 -15.44 10.47 13.97
N LYS A 206 -14.65 10.71 12.91
CA LYS A 206 -14.18 12.06 12.56
C LYS A 206 -13.82 12.18 11.09
N LYS A 207 -14.01 13.38 10.53
CA LYS A 207 -13.41 13.78 9.25
C LYS A 207 -12.23 14.70 9.54
N VAL A 208 -11.03 14.25 9.21
CA VAL A 208 -9.79 15.02 9.36
C VAL A 208 -9.50 15.71 8.04
N SER A 209 -9.94 16.96 7.90
CA SER A 209 -9.75 17.73 6.67
C SER A 209 -8.28 18.00 6.39
N SER A 210 -7.88 17.99 5.12
CA SER A 210 -6.59 18.52 4.71
C SER A 210 -6.55 20.04 4.94
N ARG A 211 -5.41 20.57 5.41
CA ARG A 211 -5.16 22.02 5.50
C ARG A 211 -4.94 22.67 4.13
N TYR A 212 -4.62 21.88 3.12
CA TYR A 212 -4.35 22.34 1.77
C TYR A 212 -5.54 22.04 0.85
N THR A 213 -5.96 23.04 0.08
CA THR A 213 -7.00 22.91 -0.95
C THR A 213 -6.48 22.07 -2.13
N GLY A 214 -7.36 21.28 -2.75
CA GLY A 214 -6.98 20.40 -3.88
C GLY A 214 -6.07 19.22 -3.50
N CYS A 215 -5.91 18.96 -2.21
CA CYS A 215 -4.94 18.00 -1.67
C CYS A 215 -5.57 16.62 -1.50
N GLY A 216 -5.44 15.77 -2.52
CA GLY A 216 -5.81 14.35 -2.45
C GLY A 216 -5.02 13.61 -1.39
N ILE A 217 -5.67 12.88 -0.48
CA ILE A 217 -4.95 11.95 0.37
C ILE A 217 -4.54 10.75 -0.47
N ARG A 218 -3.31 10.26 -0.32
CA ARG A 218 -2.72 9.20 -1.16
C ARG A 218 -2.14 8.05 -0.35
N SER A 219 -1.68 8.31 0.86
CA SER A 219 -1.25 7.30 1.82
C SER A 219 -1.61 7.71 3.25
N ALA A 220 -1.84 6.72 4.11
CA ALA A 220 -2.11 6.92 5.53
C ALA A 220 -1.45 5.80 6.34
N SER A 221 -0.96 6.12 7.53
CA SER A 221 -0.50 5.12 8.51
C SER A 221 -0.68 5.65 9.92
N PHE A 222 -0.75 4.73 10.89
CA PHE A 222 -0.72 5.07 12.30
C PHE A 222 0.64 4.74 12.91
N HIS A 223 1.12 5.60 13.80
CA HIS A 223 2.21 5.33 14.72
C HIS A 223 1.73 5.71 16.12
N GLY A 224 1.21 4.73 16.86
CA GLY A 224 0.49 4.97 18.11
C GLY A 224 -0.74 5.86 17.89
N ASP A 225 -0.77 7.02 18.54
CA ASP A 225 -1.86 8.01 18.44
C ASP A 225 -1.64 9.07 17.35
N ILE A 226 -0.57 8.95 16.56
CA ILE A 226 -0.29 9.85 15.44
C ILE A 226 -0.74 9.21 14.14
N LEU A 227 -1.69 9.85 13.47
CA LEU A 227 -2.05 9.55 12.08
C LEU A 227 -1.13 10.35 11.15
N THR A 228 -0.35 9.65 10.35
CA THR A 228 0.47 10.27 9.29
C THR A 228 -0.27 10.20 7.97
N VAL A 229 -0.32 11.32 7.25
CA VAL A 229 -1.09 11.48 6.02
C VAL A 229 -0.17 11.98 4.92
N GLY A 230 0.03 11.17 3.88
CA GLY A 230 0.74 11.53 2.66
C GLY A 230 -0.23 11.99 1.59
N THR A 231 0.12 13.08 0.89
CA THR A 231 -0.80 13.77 0.00
C THR A 231 -0.33 13.83 -1.46
N GLY A 232 -1.26 14.16 -2.36
CA GLY A 232 -0.99 14.37 -3.78
C GLY A 232 -0.18 15.64 -4.09
N LEU A 233 0.11 16.48 -3.09
CA LEU A 233 0.90 17.70 -3.21
C LEU A 233 2.35 17.52 -2.74
N GLY A 234 2.78 16.29 -2.42
CA GLY A 234 4.12 16.04 -1.91
C GLY A 234 4.31 16.46 -0.45
N VAL A 235 3.23 16.48 0.32
CA VAL A 235 3.25 16.91 1.73
C VAL A 235 2.84 15.75 2.61
N LEU A 236 3.62 15.52 3.68
CA LEU A 236 3.25 14.69 4.83
C LEU A 236 2.75 15.58 5.95
N MET A 237 1.64 15.18 6.56
CA MET A 237 1.02 15.85 7.69
C MET A 237 0.85 14.85 8.84
N PHE A 238 0.98 15.32 10.08
CA PHE A 238 0.92 14.50 11.28
C PHE A 238 -0.24 14.97 12.14
N TYR A 239 -1.21 14.09 12.36
CA TYR A 239 -2.43 14.37 13.09
C TYR A 239 -2.43 13.63 14.42
N ASP A 240 -2.47 14.37 15.52
CA ASP A 240 -2.56 13.82 16.85
C ASP A 240 -4.03 13.52 17.17
N LEU A 241 -4.34 12.23 17.33
CA LEU A 241 -5.69 11.76 17.63
C LEU A 241 -6.17 12.22 19.00
N LYS A 242 -5.29 12.30 20.00
CA LYS A 242 -5.60 12.72 21.37
C LYS A 242 -5.85 14.22 21.45
N ALA A 243 -4.99 15.02 20.83
CA ALA A 243 -5.16 16.47 20.76
C ALA A 243 -6.25 16.88 19.77
N GLY A 244 -6.62 15.99 18.84
CA GLY A 244 -7.66 16.24 17.85
C GLY A 244 -7.29 17.30 16.81
N LYS A 245 -5.98 17.52 16.57
CA LYS A 245 -5.45 18.50 15.62
C LYS A 245 -4.14 18.02 14.99
N TYR A 246 -3.72 18.67 13.91
CA TYR A 246 -2.38 18.46 13.37
C TYR A 246 -1.31 19.01 14.33
N LEU A 247 -0.12 18.42 14.29
CA LEU A 247 1.02 18.89 15.06
C LEU A 247 1.40 20.31 14.63
N ASP A 248 1.60 21.20 15.60
CA ASP A 248 2.02 22.58 15.37
C ASP A 248 3.51 22.76 15.72
N SER A 249 4.18 23.68 15.04
CA SER A 249 5.58 23.98 15.27
C SER A 249 5.78 24.61 16.64
N SER A 250 6.81 24.19 17.37
CA SER A 250 7.21 24.80 18.65
C SER A 250 7.69 26.25 18.51
N ILE A 251 8.20 26.62 17.33
CA ILE A 251 8.71 27.97 17.04
C ILE A 251 7.57 28.90 16.64
N ASN A 252 6.58 28.38 15.91
CA ASN A 252 5.41 29.14 15.51
C ASN A 252 4.17 28.24 15.55
N SER A 253 3.37 28.39 16.61
CA SER A 253 2.16 27.60 16.85
C SER A 253 1.07 27.79 15.79
N SER A 254 1.15 28.83 14.95
CA SER A 254 0.25 29.00 13.80
C SER A 254 0.62 28.12 12.61
N ARG A 255 1.83 27.52 12.62
CA ARG A 255 2.36 26.73 11.51
C ARG A 255 2.31 25.25 11.84
N THR A 256 1.55 24.50 11.06
CA THR A 256 1.50 23.04 11.13
C THR A 256 2.84 22.42 10.70
N VAL A 257 3.29 21.40 11.44
CA VAL A 257 4.46 20.57 11.11
C VAL A 257 4.13 19.72 9.90
N VAL A 258 4.94 19.87 8.86
CA VAL A 258 4.83 19.10 7.62
C VAL A 258 6.22 18.76 7.08
N LEU A 259 6.33 17.62 6.41
CA LEU A 259 7.50 17.30 5.59
C LEU A 259 7.10 17.49 4.13
N LYS A 260 7.92 18.21 3.36
CA LYS A 260 7.66 18.50 1.94
C LYS A 260 8.68 17.81 1.07
N ALA A 261 8.21 16.92 0.20
CA ALA A 261 9.03 16.22 -0.76
C ALA A 261 9.82 17.17 -1.65
N SER A 262 11.00 16.72 -2.06
CA SER A 262 11.75 17.37 -3.14
C SER A 262 11.07 17.10 -4.49
N LYS A 263 11.58 17.69 -5.56
CA LYS A 263 10.97 17.56 -6.89
C LYS A 263 10.93 16.13 -7.43
N GLY A 264 11.69 15.17 -6.89
CA GLY A 264 11.81 13.83 -7.49
C GLY A 264 12.35 13.87 -8.92
N ASN A 265 12.12 12.80 -9.67
CA ASN A 265 12.48 12.68 -11.08
C ASN A 265 11.24 12.47 -11.94
N VAL A 266 11.16 13.16 -13.08
CA VAL A 266 10.14 12.97 -14.11
C VAL A 266 10.88 12.71 -15.41
N PHE A 267 10.57 11.61 -16.08
CA PHE A 267 11.20 11.28 -17.35
C PHE A 267 10.63 12.22 -18.43
N PRO A 268 11.49 12.87 -19.24
CA PRO A 268 11.02 13.72 -20.32
C PRO A 268 10.42 12.86 -21.43
N ASP A 269 9.13 13.03 -21.70
CA ASP A 269 8.51 12.54 -22.95
C ASP A 269 8.72 13.58 -24.07
N GLU A 270 8.78 13.12 -25.32
CA GLU A 270 9.02 13.96 -26.51
C GLU A 270 8.01 15.13 -26.66
N GLU A 271 6.80 15.01 -26.08
CA GLU A 271 5.76 16.05 -26.08
C GLU A 271 5.93 17.13 -24.98
N PHE A 272 6.88 16.96 -24.06
CA PHE A 272 7.02 17.80 -22.86
C PHE A 272 7.97 19.00 -23.04
N ASN A 273 8.53 19.19 -24.24
CA ASN A 273 9.71 20.05 -24.42
C ASN A 273 9.44 21.57 -24.43
N ASP A 274 8.20 22.05 -24.58
CA ASP A 274 7.94 23.50 -24.74
C ASP A 274 7.14 24.19 -23.61
N ASN A 275 6.43 23.45 -22.74
CA ASN A 275 5.58 24.07 -21.69
C ASN A 275 6.04 23.80 -20.24
N ALA A 276 7.05 22.94 -20.06
CA ALA A 276 7.39 22.35 -18.76
C ALA A 276 8.33 23.16 -17.87
N GLN A 277 9.08 24.12 -18.42
CA GLN A 277 10.02 24.90 -17.61
C GLN A 277 9.32 25.79 -16.57
N ASN A 278 8.00 25.99 -16.69
CA ASN A 278 7.22 26.88 -15.81
C ASN A 278 6.14 26.20 -14.94
N MET A 279 5.89 24.89 -15.05
CA MET A 279 4.95 24.20 -14.14
C MET A 279 5.67 23.67 -12.90
N LYS A 280 5.30 24.20 -11.71
CA LYS A 280 5.73 23.67 -10.40
C LYS A 280 5.24 22.23 -10.22
N TYR A 281 6.06 21.26 -10.60
CA TYR A 281 5.85 19.86 -10.29
C TYR A 281 6.14 19.57 -8.80
N SER A 282 5.26 18.79 -8.16
CA SER A 282 5.47 18.20 -6.83
C SER A 282 5.01 16.75 -6.87
N PRO A 283 5.83 15.78 -6.42
CA PRO A 283 5.46 14.38 -6.46
C PRO A 283 4.35 14.07 -5.46
N SER A 284 3.41 13.21 -5.83
CA SER A 284 2.41 12.66 -4.90
C SER A 284 3.03 11.60 -4.00
N ILE A 285 2.69 11.59 -2.70
CA ILE A 285 3.15 10.59 -1.75
C ILE A 285 2.25 9.35 -1.78
N TYR A 286 2.54 8.41 -2.68
CA TYR A 286 1.77 7.18 -2.85
C TYR A 286 1.94 6.20 -1.70
N THR A 287 3.09 6.22 -1.02
CA THR A 287 3.32 5.39 0.16
C THR A 287 4.25 6.07 1.14
N HIS A 288 4.11 5.70 2.41
CA HIS A 288 5.05 6.01 3.46
C HIS A 288 5.07 4.89 4.50
N CYS A 289 6.21 4.72 5.17
CA CYS A 289 6.38 3.68 6.19
C CYS A 289 7.44 4.14 7.20
N TYR A 290 7.14 3.94 8.49
CA TYR A 290 8.10 4.15 9.56
C TYR A 290 9.06 2.95 9.63
N ASP A 291 10.30 3.20 10.03
CA ASP A 291 11.18 2.13 10.43
C ASP A 291 10.72 1.49 11.76
N SER A 292 11.37 0.40 12.17
CA SER A 292 11.01 -0.31 13.41
C SER A 292 11.17 0.53 14.68
N SER A 293 11.99 1.58 14.65
CA SER A 293 12.17 2.49 15.79
C SER A 293 11.09 3.56 15.87
N GLY A 294 10.38 3.83 14.77
CA GLY A 294 9.44 4.95 14.66
C GLY A 294 10.11 6.31 14.47
N THR A 295 11.45 6.38 14.45
CA THR A 295 12.18 7.65 14.37
C THR A 295 12.51 8.07 12.94
N ARG A 296 12.52 7.12 12.00
CA ARG A 296 12.76 7.39 10.59
C ARG A 296 11.52 7.07 9.77
N LEU A 297 11.29 7.89 8.75
CA LEU A 297 10.16 7.76 7.85
C LEU A 297 10.68 7.61 6.42
N PHE A 298 10.25 6.57 5.71
CA PHE A 298 10.44 6.45 4.28
C PHE A 298 9.18 6.94 3.56
N THR A 299 9.33 7.70 2.49
CA THR A 299 8.24 8.03 1.57
C THR A 299 8.61 7.79 0.13
N ALA A 300 7.65 7.32 -0.65
CA ALA A 300 7.81 7.15 -2.09
C ALA A 300 6.55 7.54 -2.86
N GLY A 301 6.76 7.84 -4.13
CA GLY A 301 5.77 8.53 -4.93
C GLY A 301 6.21 8.80 -6.35
N GLY A 302 5.49 9.71 -6.99
CA GLY A 302 5.74 10.08 -8.38
C GLY A 302 4.67 11.06 -8.88
N PRO A 303 4.63 11.33 -10.19
CA PRO A 303 3.68 12.27 -10.75
C PRO A 303 2.24 11.75 -10.67
N LEU A 304 1.31 12.64 -10.32
CA LEU A 304 -0.13 12.34 -10.24
C LEU A 304 -0.82 12.21 -11.61
N PRO A 305 -0.51 13.06 -12.61
CA PRO A 305 -1.08 12.91 -13.95
C PRO A 305 -0.66 11.57 -14.56
N VAL A 306 -1.62 10.85 -15.12
CA VAL A 306 -1.42 9.53 -15.75
C VAL A 306 -0.50 9.59 -16.97
N THR A 307 -0.37 10.78 -17.58
CA THR A 307 0.49 11.04 -18.74
C THR A 307 1.96 11.25 -18.39
N LEU A 308 2.31 11.26 -17.09
CA LEU A 308 3.68 11.49 -16.65
C LEU A 308 4.25 10.24 -16.01
N ILE A 309 5.50 9.93 -16.34
CA ILE A 309 6.26 8.83 -15.75
C ILE A 309 7.38 9.44 -14.90
N GLY A 310 7.53 8.94 -13.69
CA GLY A 310 8.54 9.48 -12.77
C GLY A 310 8.48 8.81 -11.41
N ASN A 311 9.44 9.14 -10.57
CA ASN A 311 9.59 8.55 -9.27
C ASN A 311 10.14 9.55 -8.25
N TYR A 312 9.75 9.36 -7.00
CA TYR A 312 10.28 10.05 -5.85
C TYR A 312 10.49 9.03 -4.74
N ALA A 313 11.61 9.12 -4.05
CA ALA A 313 11.87 8.42 -2.80
C ALA A 313 12.61 9.36 -1.86
N GLY A 314 12.23 9.39 -0.59
CA GLY A 314 12.84 10.20 0.45
C GLY A 314 12.90 9.45 1.78
N LEU A 315 14.01 9.63 2.49
CA LEU A 315 14.18 9.15 3.86
C LEU A 315 14.29 10.36 4.77
N TRP A 316 13.44 10.41 5.80
CA TRP A 316 13.39 11.48 6.79
C TRP A 316 13.98 10.94 8.10
N GLN A 317 14.81 11.75 8.74
CA GLN A 317 15.50 11.46 10.00
C GLN A 317 15.43 12.68 10.92
#